data_AF-A0A699KH50-F1
#
_entry.id   AF-A0A699KH50-F1
#
_cell.length_a   1.000
_cell.length_b   1.000
_cell.length_c   1.000
_cell.angle_alpha   90.00
_cell.angle_beta   90.00
_cell.angle_gamma   90.00
#
_symmetry.space_group_name_H-M   'P 1'
#
loop_
_entity.id
_entity.type
_entity.pdbx_description
1 polymer ?
#
loop_
_entity_poly.entity_id
_entity_poly.type
_entity_poly.pdbx_seq_one_letter_code
_entity_poly.pdbx_strand_id
1 'polypeptide(L)'
;YQNLQEHFGNNKSQTSQALLKFDSFFKINNLKEQLREKDNTIRNLKIQVFKLTDKSSEVDRDQDVKDLESKNLELTEHVYAIIEQNERFGAENEKNLKAQLKGKTKYVTVDLVKPKVLAPGMYAIDVEPIPPLLKNNRDAHFDYLKHLKESIETVREIVEEARLEKPLDNVLVSTCSYTKRFQELLEYVIGTCPK
;
A
#
# COMPACT_ATOMS: atom_id res chain seq x y z
N TYR A 1 7.97 76.76 28.34
CA TYR A 1 6.61 77.33 28.32
C TYR A 1 6.39 78.50 29.30
N GLN A 2 7.36 78.91 30.14
CA GLN A 2 7.14 79.95 31.16
C GLN A 2 7.71 81.36 30.85
N ASN A 3 8.45 81.57 29.75
CA ASN A 3 9.19 82.84 29.55
C ASN A 3 8.72 83.72 28.36
N LEU A 4 7.45 83.66 27.95
CA LEU A 4 6.95 84.51 26.84
C LEU A 4 5.68 85.31 27.19
N GLN A 5 5.29 85.38 28.46
CA GLN A 5 3.98 85.91 28.85
C GLN A 5 3.96 87.41 29.18
N GLU A 6 5.10 88.11 29.15
CA GLU A 6 5.20 89.45 29.75
C GLU A 6 5.04 90.66 28.81
N HIS A 7 4.71 90.50 27.52
CA HIS A 7 4.77 91.63 26.59
C HIS A 7 3.51 92.03 25.81
N PHE A 8 2.31 91.53 26.14
CA PHE A 8 1.08 91.91 25.42
C PHE A 8 -0.06 92.33 26.36
N GLY A 9 0.03 93.57 26.86
CA GLY A 9 -1.16 94.33 27.25
C GLY A 9 -1.97 94.70 26.00
N ASN A 10 -3.28 94.44 26.04
CA ASN A 10 -4.29 94.66 25.00
C ASN A 10 -4.23 93.74 23.78
N ASN A 11 -4.78 92.51 23.90
CA ASN A 11 -5.70 91.86 22.94
C ASN A 11 -5.93 90.38 23.31
N LYS A 12 -6.77 90.09 24.32
CA LYS A 12 -7.11 88.72 24.78
C LYS A 12 -7.50 87.74 23.64
N SER A 13 -8.12 88.24 22.56
CA SER A 13 -8.52 87.45 21.40
C SER A 13 -7.34 87.04 20.50
N GLN A 14 -6.38 87.93 20.26
CA GLN A 14 -5.19 87.63 19.45
C GLN A 14 -4.24 86.65 20.15
N THR A 15 -4.11 86.74 21.48
CA THR A 15 -3.26 85.82 22.26
C THR A 15 -3.80 84.39 22.23
N SER A 16 -5.13 84.20 22.27
CA SER A 16 -5.78 82.89 22.14
C SER A 16 -5.61 82.28 20.74
N GLN A 17 -5.76 83.08 19.69
CA GLN A 17 -5.57 82.63 18.31
C GLN A 17 -4.12 82.24 18.00
N ALA A 18 -3.14 82.93 18.59
CA ALA A 18 -1.72 82.60 18.46
C ALA A 18 -1.37 81.29 19.18
N LEU A 19 -1.92 81.06 20.38
CA LEU A 19 -1.73 79.79 21.11
C LEU A 19 -2.30 78.59 20.32
N LEU A 20 -3.52 78.73 19.79
CA LEU A 20 -4.17 77.67 18.99
C LEU A 20 -3.38 77.33 17.71
N LYS A 21 -2.75 78.32 17.07
CA LYS A 21 -1.87 78.11 15.91
C LYS A 21 -0.60 77.35 16.28
N PHE A 22 -0.04 77.63 17.46
CA PHE A 22 1.17 76.95 17.93
C PHE A 22 0.92 75.47 18.26
N ASP A 23 -0.19 75.17 18.94
CA ASP A 23 -0.59 73.78 19.23
C ASP A 23 -0.87 72.99 17.94
N SER A 24 -1.51 73.62 16.96
CA SER A 24 -1.75 73.03 15.65
C SER A 24 -0.44 72.75 14.90
N PHE A 25 0.54 73.66 14.97
CA PHE A 25 1.87 73.49 14.37
C PHE A 25 2.61 72.28 14.95
N PHE A 26 2.62 72.12 16.27
CA PHE A 26 3.27 70.98 16.93
C PHE A 26 2.60 69.65 16.53
N LYS A 27 1.25 69.62 16.51
CA LYS A 27 0.50 68.43 16.10
C LYS A 27 0.79 68.04 14.65
N ILE A 28 0.90 69.00 13.74
CA ILE A 28 1.24 68.76 12.33
C ILE A 28 2.65 68.19 12.19
N ASN A 29 3.64 68.73 12.90
CA ASN A 29 5.01 68.22 12.81
C ASN A 29 5.13 66.81 13.38
N ASN A 30 4.45 66.51 14.49
CA ASN A 30 4.41 65.15 15.04
C ASN A 30 3.79 64.15 14.04
N LEU A 31 2.71 64.54 13.35
CA LEU A 31 2.09 63.71 12.30
C LEU A 31 3.01 63.50 11.09
N LYS A 32 3.80 64.50 10.69
CA LYS A 32 4.80 64.38 9.61
C LYS A 32 5.91 63.39 9.96
N GLU A 33 6.41 63.43 11.19
CA GLU A 33 7.44 62.50 11.66
C GLU A 33 6.92 61.05 11.68
N GLN A 34 5.69 60.83 12.19
CA GLN A 34 5.05 59.51 12.13
C GLN A 34 4.82 59.01 10.71
N LEU A 35 4.45 59.90 9.79
CA LEU A 35 4.29 59.54 8.37
C LEU A 35 5.63 59.09 7.76
N ARG A 36 6.71 59.83 8.04
CA ARG A 36 8.06 59.48 7.57
C ARG A 36 8.51 58.12 8.09
N GLU A 37 8.23 57.81 9.35
CA GLU A 37 8.53 56.49 9.92
C GLU A 37 7.76 55.38 9.20
N LYS A 38 6.45 55.57 8.98
CA LYS A 38 5.61 54.62 8.22
C LYS A 38 6.09 54.43 6.79
N ASP A 39 6.52 55.49 6.11
CA ASP A 39 7.07 55.41 4.75
C ASP A 39 8.34 54.54 4.69
N ASN A 40 9.22 54.66 5.70
CA ASN A 40 10.39 53.81 5.83
C ASN A 40 10.01 52.34 6.08
N THR A 41 9.02 52.09 6.94
CA THR A 41 8.49 50.74 7.18
C THR A 41 7.91 50.13 5.90
N ILE A 42 7.10 50.88 5.15
CA ILE A 42 6.52 50.44 3.87
C ILE A 42 7.63 50.09 2.88
N ARG A 43 8.66 50.94 2.78
CA ARG A 43 9.82 50.68 1.92
C ARG A 43 10.53 49.38 2.29
N ASN A 44 10.76 49.16 3.59
CA ASN A 44 11.42 47.94 4.07
C ASN A 44 10.58 46.69 3.81
N LEU A 45 9.27 46.75 4.08
CA LEU A 45 8.34 45.66 3.79
C LEU A 45 8.31 45.34 2.30
N LYS A 46 8.32 46.35 1.41
CA LYS A 46 8.37 46.15 -0.04
C LYS A 46 9.64 45.41 -0.48
N ILE A 47 10.79 45.73 0.11
CA ILE A 47 12.05 45.01 -0.16
C ILE A 47 11.97 43.56 0.35
N GLN A 48 11.42 43.32 1.53
CA GLN A 48 11.26 41.97 2.07
C GLN A 48 10.33 41.11 1.21
N VAL A 49 9.18 41.68 0.79
CA VAL A 49 8.25 41.00 -0.14
C VAL A 49 8.96 40.64 -1.44
N PHE A 50 9.71 41.58 -2.04
CA PHE A 50 10.45 41.30 -3.27
C PHE A 50 11.46 40.14 -3.09
N LYS A 51 12.22 40.14 -1.98
CA LYS A 51 13.16 39.05 -1.67
C LYS A 51 12.49 37.69 -1.45
N LEU A 52 11.27 37.68 -0.90
CA LEU A 52 10.51 36.45 -0.70
C LEU A 52 9.94 35.92 -2.02
N THR A 53 9.41 36.81 -2.87
CA THR A 53 8.91 36.46 -4.21
C THR A 53 10.02 35.89 -5.10
N ASP A 54 11.22 36.45 -5.04
CA ASP A 54 12.37 35.99 -5.81
C ASP A 54 12.88 34.60 -5.34
N LYS A 55 12.83 34.34 -4.03
CA LYS A 55 13.17 33.03 -3.45
C LYS A 55 12.12 31.96 -3.70
N SER A 56 10.87 32.34 -3.93
CA SER A 56 9.78 31.42 -4.23
C SER A 56 9.57 31.28 -5.75
N SER A 57 10.62 31.47 -6.55
CA SER A 57 10.51 31.43 -8.01
C SER A 57 9.80 30.13 -8.41
N GLU A 58 8.66 30.30 -9.06
CA GLU A 58 7.81 29.21 -9.54
C GLU A 58 8.57 28.28 -10.50
N VAL A 59 9.56 28.87 -11.17
CA VAL A 59 10.46 28.25 -12.15
C VAL A 59 11.28 27.08 -11.57
N ASP A 60 11.75 27.17 -10.32
CA ASP A 60 12.58 26.11 -9.71
C ASP A 60 11.72 24.88 -9.39
N ARG A 61 10.49 25.09 -8.91
CA ARG A 61 9.52 24.02 -8.66
C ARG A 61 9.02 23.39 -9.96
N ASP A 62 8.85 24.18 -11.02
CA ASP A 62 8.43 23.67 -12.32
C ASP A 62 9.47 22.75 -12.96
N GLN A 63 10.76 23.01 -12.75
CA GLN A 63 11.82 22.13 -13.23
C GLN A 63 11.86 20.81 -12.44
N ASP A 64 11.79 20.87 -11.12
CA ASP A 64 11.72 19.68 -10.26
C ASP A 64 10.52 18.78 -10.61
N VAL A 65 9.36 19.39 -10.89
CA VAL A 65 8.15 18.66 -11.31
C VAL A 65 8.38 17.96 -12.65
N LYS A 66 8.97 18.64 -13.65
CA LYS A 66 9.27 18.03 -14.95
C LYS A 66 10.26 16.87 -14.84
N ASP A 67 11.29 17.01 -14.00
CA ASP A 67 12.26 15.95 -13.76
C ASP A 67 11.61 14.73 -13.08
N LEU A 68 10.69 14.97 -12.15
CA LEU A 68 9.89 13.91 -11.52
C LEU A 68 8.92 13.24 -12.51
N GLU A 69 8.28 14.01 -13.40
CA GLU A 69 7.42 13.48 -14.46
C GLU A 69 8.21 12.59 -15.43
N SER A 70 9.41 13.01 -15.84
CA SER A 70 10.30 12.21 -16.69
C SER A 70 10.68 10.88 -16.02
N LYS A 71 11.08 10.91 -14.74
CA LYS A 71 11.41 9.69 -13.98
C LYS A 71 10.21 8.76 -13.81
N ASN A 72 9.01 9.31 -13.61
CA ASN A 72 7.78 8.52 -13.50
C ASN A 72 7.43 7.83 -14.84
N LEU A 73 7.68 8.49 -15.97
CA LEU A 73 7.50 7.88 -17.29
C LEU A 73 8.47 6.71 -17.49
N GLU A 74 9.76 6.89 -17.20
CA GLU A 74 10.78 5.83 -17.28
C GLU A 74 10.44 4.63 -16.37
N LEU A 75 10.03 4.90 -15.12
CA LEU A 75 9.59 3.85 -14.20
C LEU A 75 8.38 3.08 -14.72
N THR A 76 7.43 3.78 -15.34
CA THR A 76 6.24 3.17 -15.93
C THR A 76 6.64 2.22 -17.06
N GLU A 77 7.54 2.64 -17.96
CA GLU A 77 8.06 1.81 -19.04
C GLU A 77 8.78 0.55 -18.50
N HIS A 78 9.60 0.70 -17.45
CA HIS A 78 10.26 -0.42 -16.80
C HIS A 78 9.27 -1.42 -16.17
N VAL A 79 8.21 -0.94 -15.52
CA VAL A 79 7.17 -1.80 -14.94
C VAL A 79 6.46 -2.59 -16.05
N TYR A 80 6.12 -1.96 -17.17
CA TYR A 80 5.52 -2.66 -18.31
C TYR A 80 6.45 -3.75 -18.86
N ALA A 81 7.75 -3.46 -19.02
CA ALA A 81 8.72 -4.45 -19.49
C ALA A 81 8.84 -5.66 -18.56
N ILE A 82 8.81 -5.44 -17.24
CA ILE A 82 8.84 -6.52 -16.23
C ILE A 82 7.57 -7.37 -16.30
N ILE A 83 6.39 -6.75 -16.43
CA ILE A 83 5.12 -7.48 -16.57
C ILE A 83 5.17 -8.40 -17.79
N GLU A 84 5.58 -7.87 -18.94
CA GLU A 84 5.69 -8.65 -20.18
C GLU A 84 6.72 -9.80 -20.05
N GLN A 85 7.83 -9.56 -19.35
CA GLN A 85 8.82 -10.61 -19.07
C GLN A 85 8.26 -11.71 -18.18
N ASN A 86 7.50 -11.36 -17.15
CA ASN A 86 6.87 -12.32 -16.25
C ASN A 86 5.81 -13.17 -16.97
N GLU A 87 5.00 -12.57 -17.85
CA GLU A 87 4.03 -13.31 -18.68
C GLU A 87 4.72 -14.32 -19.59
N ARG A 88 5.81 -13.92 -20.27
CA ARG A 88 6.63 -14.83 -21.09
C ARG A 88 7.21 -15.98 -20.27
N PHE A 89 7.75 -15.68 -19.08
CA PHE A 89 8.31 -16.69 -18.20
C PHE A 89 7.24 -17.67 -17.70
N GLY A 90 6.04 -17.18 -17.38
CA GLY A 90 4.89 -18.00 -17.03
C GLY A 90 4.51 -18.99 -18.14
N ALA A 91 4.40 -18.51 -19.38
CA ALA A 91 4.07 -19.34 -20.53
C ALA A 91 5.14 -20.43 -20.81
N GLU A 92 6.43 -20.09 -20.71
CA GLU A 92 7.51 -21.07 -20.91
C GLU A 92 7.54 -22.11 -19.78
N ASN A 93 7.29 -21.71 -18.54
CA ASN A 93 7.19 -22.65 -17.42
C ASN A 93 6.02 -23.62 -17.59
N GLU A 94 4.85 -23.14 -18.02
CA GLU A 94 3.69 -24.00 -18.30
C GLU A 94 4.01 -25.02 -19.40
N LYS A 95 4.65 -24.56 -20.48
CA LYS A 95 5.09 -25.42 -21.59
C LYS A 95 6.11 -26.46 -21.14
N ASN A 96 7.09 -26.08 -20.33
CA ASN A 96 8.09 -26.98 -19.77
C ASN A 96 7.44 -28.03 -18.87
N LEU A 97 6.52 -27.62 -17.98
CA LEU A 97 5.79 -28.54 -17.11
C LEU A 97 4.98 -29.56 -17.92
N LYS A 98 4.25 -29.11 -18.95
CA LYS A 98 3.52 -29.99 -19.88
C LYS A 98 4.46 -30.98 -20.59
N ALA A 99 5.63 -30.55 -21.05
CA ALA A 99 6.61 -31.41 -21.69
C ALA A 99 7.15 -32.49 -20.73
N GLN A 100 7.48 -32.11 -19.48
CA GLN A 100 7.93 -33.05 -18.46
C GLN A 100 6.87 -34.09 -18.09
N LEU A 101 5.61 -33.68 -17.98
CA LEU A 101 4.51 -34.60 -17.69
C LEU A 101 4.31 -35.60 -18.83
N LYS A 102 4.37 -35.15 -20.09
CA LYS A 102 4.25 -36.02 -21.28
C LYS A 102 5.38 -37.06 -21.37
N GLY A 103 6.60 -36.71 -20.94
CA GLY A 103 7.74 -37.63 -20.88
C GLY A 103 7.67 -38.67 -19.75
N LYS A 104 6.91 -38.37 -18.68
CA LYS A 104 6.69 -39.26 -17.53
C LYS A 104 5.44 -40.13 -17.66
N THR A 105 4.60 -39.90 -18.66
CA THR A 105 3.45 -40.76 -19.00
C THR A 105 3.88 -42.04 -19.74
N LYS A 106 4.91 -42.74 -19.26
CA LYS A 106 4.86 -44.20 -19.34
C LYS A 106 3.89 -44.58 -18.24
N TYR A 107 2.63 -44.81 -18.62
CA TYR A 107 1.72 -45.51 -17.73
C TYR A 107 2.49 -46.71 -17.20
N VAL A 108 2.85 -46.67 -15.93
CA VAL A 108 3.04 -47.90 -15.19
C VAL A 108 1.64 -48.48 -15.22
N THR A 109 1.37 -49.34 -16.19
CA THR A 109 0.40 -50.40 -16.03
C THR A 109 0.89 -51.15 -14.81
N VAL A 110 0.53 -50.62 -13.64
CA VAL A 110 0.61 -51.37 -12.40
C VAL A 110 -0.41 -52.44 -12.68
N ASP A 111 0.08 -53.64 -13.05
CA ASP A 111 -0.72 -54.84 -12.98
C ASP A 111 -1.53 -54.71 -11.70
N LEU A 112 -2.85 -54.78 -11.82
CA LEU A 112 -3.76 -54.59 -10.70
C LEU A 112 -3.43 -55.68 -9.68
N VAL A 113 -2.45 -55.42 -8.81
CA VAL A 113 -2.05 -56.30 -7.73
C VAL A 113 -3.27 -56.29 -6.85
N LYS A 114 -4.06 -57.37 -6.95
CA LYS A 114 -5.21 -57.60 -6.09
C LYS A 114 -4.69 -57.38 -4.67
N PRO A 115 -5.12 -56.31 -3.97
CA PRO A 115 -4.64 -56.06 -2.62
C PRO A 115 -5.02 -57.30 -1.82
N LYS A 116 -4.02 -57.95 -1.22
CA LYS A 116 -4.25 -59.07 -0.33
C LYS A 116 -5.03 -58.50 0.86
N VAL A 117 -6.34 -58.71 0.88
CA VAL A 117 -7.22 -58.22 1.94
C VAL A 117 -6.83 -58.96 3.22
N LEU A 118 -6.00 -58.33 4.04
CA LEU A 118 -5.73 -58.76 5.41
C LEU A 118 -6.77 -58.08 6.30
N ALA A 119 -8.00 -58.59 6.28
CA ALA A 119 -9.14 -58.11 7.07
C ALA A 119 -9.55 -56.62 6.88
N PRO A 120 -10.83 -56.27 7.13
CA PRO A 120 -11.24 -54.87 7.26
C PRO A 120 -10.48 -54.20 8.42
N GLY A 121 -9.57 -53.27 8.12
CA GLY A 121 -8.88 -52.46 9.14
C GLY A 121 -7.34 -52.53 9.16
N MET A 122 -6.67 -53.29 8.29
CA MET A 122 -5.19 -53.40 8.29
C MET A 122 -4.52 -52.88 7.01
N TYR A 123 -4.88 -51.68 6.57
CA TYR A 123 -4.03 -50.97 5.61
C TYR A 123 -2.93 -50.24 6.39
N ALA A 124 -1.76 -50.88 6.54
CA ALA A 124 -0.56 -50.15 6.93
C ALA A 124 -0.14 -49.29 5.74
N ILE A 125 -0.57 -48.03 5.73
CA ILE A 125 -0.03 -47.06 4.77
C ILE A 125 1.33 -46.66 5.34
N ASP A 126 2.40 -47.16 4.72
CA ASP A 126 3.78 -46.72 5.00
C ASP A 126 3.96 -45.32 4.41
N VAL A 127 3.36 -44.33 5.09
CA VAL A 127 3.53 -42.91 4.75
C VAL A 127 4.74 -42.43 5.54
N GLU A 128 5.76 -41.98 4.82
CA GLU A 128 6.91 -41.30 5.41
C GLU A 128 6.40 -40.19 6.36
N PRO A 129 6.76 -40.22 7.66
CA PRO A 129 6.25 -39.25 8.61
C PRO A 129 6.63 -37.83 8.20
N ILE A 130 5.67 -36.90 8.28
CA ILE A 130 5.92 -35.47 8.05
C ILE A 130 7.12 -35.04 8.92
N PRO A 131 8.13 -34.36 8.34
CA PRO A 131 9.33 -33.94 9.05
C PRO A 131 9.01 -33.25 10.39
N PRO A 132 9.70 -33.61 11.50
CA PRO A 132 9.35 -33.16 12.85
C PRO A 132 9.36 -31.65 13.08
N LEU A 133 9.99 -30.85 12.21
CA LEU A 133 10.10 -29.39 12.39
C LEU A 133 8.75 -28.66 12.42
N LEU A 134 7.69 -29.25 11.87
CA LEU A 134 6.35 -28.65 11.83
C LEU A 134 5.44 -29.08 13.01
N LYS A 135 5.85 -30.07 13.82
CA LYS A 135 5.00 -30.60 14.90
C LYS A 135 4.72 -29.60 16.04
N ASN A 136 5.57 -28.60 16.21
CA ASN A 136 5.50 -27.67 17.35
C ASN A 136 4.97 -26.28 16.98
N ASN A 137 4.73 -26.01 15.69
CA ASN A 137 4.20 -24.73 15.23
C ASN A 137 2.70 -24.86 14.97
N ARG A 138 1.90 -24.40 15.93
CA ARG A 138 0.42 -24.42 15.87
C ARG A 138 -0.09 -23.73 14.60
N ASP A 139 0.54 -22.63 14.21
CA ASP A 139 0.11 -21.84 13.05
C ASP A 139 0.41 -22.59 11.76
N ALA A 140 1.59 -23.18 11.63
CA ALA A 140 1.95 -24.00 10.47
C ALA A 140 1.07 -25.25 10.34
N HIS A 141 0.68 -25.86 11.46
CA HIS A 141 -0.27 -26.98 11.47
C HIS A 141 -1.67 -26.52 11.00
N PHE A 142 -2.12 -25.34 11.41
CA PHE A 142 -3.41 -24.79 11.00
C PHE A 142 -3.41 -24.42 9.51
N ASP A 143 -2.35 -23.78 9.02
CA ASP A 143 -2.19 -23.45 7.59
C ASP A 143 -2.16 -24.71 6.72
N TYR A 144 -1.46 -25.77 7.17
CA TYR A 144 -1.46 -27.06 6.48
C TYR A 144 -2.86 -27.68 6.41
N LEU A 145 -3.60 -27.69 7.52
CA LEU A 145 -4.97 -28.21 7.56
C LEU A 145 -5.90 -27.41 6.64
N LYS A 146 -5.74 -26.09 6.59
CA LYS A 146 -6.51 -25.22 5.70
C LYS A 146 -6.26 -25.57 4.23
N HIS A 147 -5.00 -25.69 3.82
CA HIS A 147 -4.64 -26.06 2.46
C HIS A 147 -5.06 -27.48 2.08
N LEU A 148 -5.01 -28.42 3.04
CA LEU A 148 -5.51 -29.77 2.84
C LEU A 148 -7.03 -29.76 2.60
N LYS A 149 -7.78 -28.96 3.35
CA LYS A 149 -9.23 -28.79 3.15
C LYS A 149 -9.55 -28.20 1.77
N GLU A 150 -8.83 -27.15 1.36
CA GLU A 150 -8.96 -26.54 0.03
C GLU A 150 -8.68 -27.57 -1.08
N SER A 151 -7.60 -28.34 -0.95
CA SER A 151 -7.23 -29.37 -1.93
C SER A 151 -8.28 -30.48 -2.05
N ILE A 152 -8.89 -30.91 -0.94
CA ILE A 152 -9.96 -31.93 -0.96
C ILE A 152 -11.19 -31.40 -1.70
N GLU A 153 -11.56 -30.13 -1.51
CA GLU A 153 -12.70 -29.53 -2.22
C GLU A 153 -12.41 -29.43 -3.72
N THR A 154 -11.21 -29.00 -4.11
CA THR A 154 -10.83 -28.96 -5.54
C THR A 154 -10.90 -30.35 -6.19
N VAL A 155 -10.41 -31.40 -5.52
CA VAL A 155 -10.51 -32.78 -6.07
C VAL A 155 -11.97 -33.22 -6.18
N ARG A 156 -12.83 -32.80 -5.25
CA ARG A 156 -14.27 -33.09 -5.31
C ARG A 156 -14.93 -32.44 -6.52
N GLU A 157 -14.64 -31.17 -6.78
CA GLU A 157 -15.11 -30.45 -7.98
C GLU A 157 -14.68 -31.16 -9.26
N ILE A 158 -13.40 -31.53 -9.37
CA ILE A 158 -12.87 -32.27 -10.54
C ILE A 158 -13.60 -33.61 -10.74
N VAL A 159 -13.85 -34.35 -9.66
CA VAL A 159 -14.57 -35.63 -9.72
C VAL A 159 -16.01 -35.43 -10.19
N GLU A 160 -16.70 -34.38 -9.73
CA GLU A 160 -18.06 -34.06 -10.17
C GLU A 160 -18.09 -33.61 -11.65
N GLU A 161 -17.14 -32.78 -12.10
CA GLU A 161 -17.02 -32.40 -13.52
C GLU A 161 -16.78 -33.61 -14.41
N ALA A 162 -15.85 -34.50 -14.01
CA ALA A 162 -15.54 -35.69 -14.78
C ALA A 162 -16.71 -36.69 -14.80
N ARG A 163 -17.58 -36.71 -13.78
CA ARG A 163 -18.82 -37.50 -13.76
C ARG A 163 -19.84 -37.00 -14.79
N LEU A 164 -19.90 -35.68 -15.05
CA LEU A 164 -20.76 -35.12 -16.08
C LEU A 164 -20.31 -35.56 -17.48
N GLU A 165 -19.00 -35.68 -17.70
CA GLU A 165 -18.45 -36.11 -18.98
C GLU A 165 -18.57 -37.64 -19.18
N LYS A 166 -18.22 -38.44 -18.15
CA LYS A 166 -18.13 -39.91 -18.23
C LYS A 166 -18.54 -40.60 -16.92
N PRO A 167 -19.83 -40.83 -16.69
CA PRO A 167 -20.36 -41.27 -15.39
C PRO A 167 -19.96 -42.70 -14.94
N LEU A 168 -19.38 -43.52 -15.82
CA LEU A 168 -19.09 -44.95 -15.57
C LEU A 168 -17.59 -45.29 -15.55
N ASP A 169 -16.69 -44.30 -15.45
CA ASP A 169 -15.27 -44.58 -15.36
C ASP A 169 -14.89 -45.16 -13.98
N ASN A 170 -14.27 -46.34 -13.97
CA ASN A 170 -13.78 -47.02 -12.76
C ASN A 170 -12.75 -46.16 -12.00
N VAL A 171 -11.99 -45.31 -12.72
CA VAL A 171 -11.05 -44.36 -12.13
C VAL A 171 -11.79 -43.31 -11.29
N LEU A 172 -12.97 -42.87 -11.71
CA LEU A 172 -13.82 -41.91 -10.97
C LEU A 172 -14.43 -42.51 -9.70
N VAL A 173 -14.81 -43.80 -9.75
CA VAL A 173 -15.31 -44.51 -8.57
C VAL A 173 -14.22 -44.64 -7.50
N SER A 174 -12.98 -44.93 -7.92
CA SER A 174 -11.84 -45.01 -7.00
C SER A 174 -11.47 -43.65 -6.40
N THR A 175 -11.39 -42.57 -7.19
CA THR A 175 -11.06 -41.22 -6.72
C THR A 175 -12.13 -40.67 -5.77
N CYS A 176 -13.42 -40.91 -6.04
CA CYS A 176 -14.50 -40.57 -5.10
C CYS A 176 -14.38 -41.32 -3.76
N SER A 177 -13.89 -42.55 -3.77
CA SER A 177 -13.66 -43.32 -2.53
C SER A 177 -12.47 -42.77 -1.74
N TYR A 178 -11.44 -42.27 -2.44
CA TYR A 178 -10.29 -41.61 -1.81
C TYR A 178 -10.69 -40.27 -1.17
N THR A 179 -11.39 -39.39 -1.87
CA THR A 179 -11.83 -38.09 -1.32
C THR A 179 -12.66 -38.26 -0.05
N LYS A 180 -13.57 -39.24 -0.04
CA LYS A 180 -14.35 -39.58 1.15
C LYS A 180 -13.48 -40.01 2.34
N ARG A 181 -12.49 -40.89 2.11
CA ARG A 181 -11.56 -41.32 3.17
C ARG A 181 -10.69 -40.19 3.68
N PHE A 182 -10.25 -39.28 2.80
CA PHE A 182 -9.48 -38.09 3.20
C PHE A 182 -10.33 -37.12 4.04
N GLN A 183 -11.61 -36.95 3.70
CA GLN A 183 -12.52 -36.13 4.47
C GLN A 183 -12.77 -36.70 5.88
N GLU A 184 -12.99 -38.01 5.99
CA GLU A 184 -13.12 -38.72 7.28
C GLU A 184 -11.84 -38.56 8.13
N LEU A 185 -10.66 -38.68 7.52
CA LEU A 185 -9.38 -38.47 8.19
C LEU A 185 -9.20 -37.02 8.66
N LEU A 186 -9.59 -36.04 7.85
CA LEU A 186 -9.50 -34.63 8.20
C LEU A 186 -10.40 -34.29 9.39
N GLU A 187 -11.63 -34.80 9.41
CA GLU A 187 -12.55 -34.65 10.54
C GLU A 187 -11.99 -35.29 11.83
N TYR A 188 -11.38 -36.47 11.72
CA TYR A 188 -10.71 -37.12 12.84
C TYR A 188 -9.53 -36.29 13.38
N VAL A 189 -8.67 -35.76 12.49
CA VAL A 189 -7.52 -34.93 12.90
C VAL A 189 -8.01 -33.64 13.57
N ILE A 190 -9.00 -32.95 12.99
CA ILE A 190 -9.58 -31.74 13.60
C ILE A 190 -10.22 -32.05 14.96
N GLY A 191 -10.91 -33.18 15.09
CA GLY A 191 -11.56 -33.60 16.34
C GLY A 191 -10.60 -34.05 17.44
N THR A 192 -9.39 -34.48 17.07
CA THR A 192 -8.34 -34.93 18.01
C THR A 192 -7.29 -33.85 18.30
N CYS A 193 -7.32 -32.71 17.61
CA CYS A 193 -6.50 -31.55 17.96
C CYS A 193 -6.92 -30.95 19.31
N PRO A 194 -5.98 -30.66 20.23
CA PRO A 194 -6.25 -29.92 21.45
C PRO A 194 -6.84 -28.53 21.11
N LYS A 195 -7.93 -28.16 21.77
CA LYS A 195 -8.58 -26.84 21.61
C LYS A 195 -7.82 -25.74 22.34
#